data_AF-A0A553ELB6-F1
#
_entry.id   AF-A0A553ELB6-F1
#
_cell.length_a   1.000
_cell.length_b   1.000
_cell.length_c   1.000
_cell.angle_alpha   90.00
_cell.angle_beta   90.00
_cell.angle_gamma   90.00
#
_symmetry.space_group_name_H-M   'P 1'
#
loop_
_entity.id
_entity.type
_entity.pdbx_description
1 polymer ?
#
loop_
_entity_poly.entity_id
_entity_poly.type
_entity_poly.pdbx_seq_one_letter_code
_entity_poly.pdbx_strand_id
1 'polypeptide(L)'
;MAVATPLLESETFTQQMQYDALNRSVSMTMPDNSVVRPAYNEANLLENVEANLRGSGTATSFVTNIDYNARGQREKIVYGNGSQTKYTYDPNTFRLTRLLTTRNTGADILQDLNYVFDAAGNIT
;
A
#
# COMPACT_ATOMS: atom_id res chain seq x y z
N MET A 1 -32.29 -43.42 8.71
CA MET A 1 -32.20 -42.03 8.23
C MET A 1 -30.75 -41.76 7.88
N ALA A 2 -30.43 -41.56 6.60
CA ALA A 2 -29.07 -41.26 6.16
C ALA A 2 -28.81 -39.77 6.41
N VAL A 3 -27.84 -39.46 7.27
CA VAL A 3 -27.43 -38.09 7.57
C VAL A 3 -26.44 -37.68 6.49
N ALA A 4 -26.78 -36.69 5.68
CA ALA A 4 -25.85 -36.14 4.69
C ALA A 4 -24.68 -35.48 5.46
N THR A 5 -23.48 -36.03 5.35
CA THR A 5 -22.25 -35.36 5.80
C THR A 5 -22.09 -34.09 4.98
N PRO A 6 -22.11 -32.89 5.60
CA PRO A 6 -21.83 -31.68 4.86
C PRO A 6 -20.39 -31.78 4.35
N LEU A 7 -20.22 -31.71 3.04
CA LEU A 7 -18.92 -31.71 2.38
C LEU A 7 -18.30 -30.32 2.59
N LEU A 8 -17.85 -30.02 3.81
CA LEU A 8 -17.06 -28.82 4.07
C LEU A 8 -15.68 -28.99 3.43
N GLU A 9 -15.18 -27.95 2.77
CA GLU A 9 -13.78 -27.89 2.36
C GLU A 9 -12.90 -27.98 3.61
N SER A 10 -11.95 -28.91 3.63
CA SER A 10 -11.06 -29.16 4.77
C SER A 10 -9.87 -28.21 4.83
N GLU A 11 -9.76 -27.29 3.87
CA GLU A 11 -8.64 -26.37 3.79
C GLU A 11 -8.74 -25.29 4.88
N THR A 12 -7.63 -25.06 5.58
CA THR A 12 -7.54 -24.07 6.64
C THR A 12 -6.52 -23.00 6.25
N PHE A 13 -6.97 -21.75 6.20
CA PHE A 13 -6.12 -20.60 5.90
C PHE A 13 -5.75 -19.88 7.19
N THR A 14 -4.53 -20.12 7.69
CA THR A 14 -4.04 -19.50 8.92
C THR A 14 -3.22 -18.24 8.60
N GLN A 15 -3.42 -17.19 9.38
CA GLN A 15 -2.61 -15.97 9.36
C GLN A 15 -2.02 -15.69 10.74
N GLN A 16 -0.81 -15.15 10.78
CA GLN A 16 -0.16 -14.73 12.02
C GLN A 16 0.34 -13.30 11.88
N MET A 17 0.20 -12.49 12.94
CA MET A 17 0.60 -11.09 12.95
C MET A 17 1.46 -10.81 14.18
N GLN A 18 2.50 -10.01 14.01
CA GLN A 18 3.32 -9.49 15.11
C GLN A 18 3.19 -7.98 15.15
N TYR A 19 3.18 -7.40 16.34
CA TYR A 19 2.93 -5.98 16.55
C TYR A 19 4.08 -5.32 17.34
N ASP A 20 4.29 -4.03 17.09
CA ASP A 20 5.15 -3.20 17.93
C ASP A 20 4.41 -2.67 19.18
N ALA A 21 5.12 -1.89 20.00
CA ALA A 21 4.58 -1.30 21.23
C ALA A 21 3.45 -0.27 21.00
N LEU A 22 3.28 0.21 19.76
CA LEU A 22 2.20 1.11 19.36
C LEU A 22 1.02 0.33 18.74
N ASN A 23 1.03 -1.00 18.85
CA ASN A 23 0.02 -1.90 18.30
C ASN A 23 -0.08 -1.83 16.75
N ARG A 24 1.04 -1.57 16.08
CA ARG A 24 1.12 -1.60 14.61
C ARG A 24 1.74 -2.91 14.14
N SER A 25 1.18 -3.51 13.10
CA SER A 25 1.71 -4.77 12.54
C SER A 25 3.10 -4.54 11.97
N VAL A 26 4.09 -5.34 12.37
CA VAL A 26 5.47 -5.30 11.82
C VAL A 26 5.83 -6.56 11.02
N SER A 27 5.00 -7.61 11.11
CA SER A 27 5.14 -8.84 10.34
C SER A 27 3.79 -9.54 10.21
N MET A 28 3.42 -9.93 8.99
CA MET A 28 2.24 -10.73 8.69
C MET A 28 2.65 -11.97 7.90
N THR A 29 2.41 -13.15 8.47
CA THR A 29 2.57 -14.43 7.77
C THR A 29 1.23 -14.84 7.20
N MET A 30 1.17 -14.98 5.88
CA MET A 30 -0.01 -15.36 5.10
C MET A 30 -0.11 -16.89 4.96
N PRO A 31 -1.28 -17.44 4.57
CA PRO A 31 -1.48 -18.88 4.45
C PRO A 31 -0.58 -19.55 3.40
N ASP A 32 -0.10 -18.80 2.40
CA ASP A 32 0.83 -19.28 1.38
C ASP A 32 2.30 -19.23 1.84
N ASN A 33 2.55 -18.95 3.12
CA ASN A 33 3.85 -18.69 3.73
C ASN A 33 4.54 -17.39 3.26
N SER A 34 3.83 -16.49 2.59
CA SER A 34 4.36 -15.14 2.34
C SER A 34 4.47 -14.37 3.65
N VAL A 35 5.60 -13.73 3.91
CA VAL A 35 5.80 -12.87 5.09
C VAL A 35 5.91 -11.43 4.65
N VAL A 36 4.92 -10.61 4.98
CA VAL A 36 4.87 -9.16 4.68
C VAL A 36 5.39 -8.36 5.86
N ARG A 37 6.28 -7.41 5.62
CA ARG A 37 6.96 -6.57 6.61
C ARG A 37 6.77 -5.10 6.26
N PRO A 38 5.75 -4.43 6.83
CA PRO A 38 5.67 -2.98 6.77
C PRO A 38 6.66 -2.35 7.76
N ALA A 39 7.22 -1.20 7.40
CA ALA A 39 7.96 -0.36 8.33
C ALA A 39 7.34 1.05 8.37
N TYR A 40 7.50 1.73 9.50
CA TYR A 40 6.88 3.01 9.77
C TYR A 40 7.94 4.08 10.05
N ASN A 41 7.68 5.31 9.62
CA ASN A 41 8.54 6.45 9.90
C ASN A 41 8.28 7.05 11.29
N GLU A 42 9.05 8.07 11.65
CA GLU A 42 8.99 8.75 12.95
C GLU A 42 7.63 9.42 13.22
N ALA A 43 6.87 9.75 12.17
CA ALA A 43 5.50 10.27 12.28
C ALA A 43 4.44 9.17 12.43
N ASN A 44 4.86 7.92 12.60
CA ASN A 44 4.03 6.72 12.68
C ASN A 44 3.27 6.35 11.40
N LEU A 45 3.69 6.88 10.26
CA LEU A 45 3.09 6.57 8.95
C LEU A 45 3.87 5.46 8.25
N LEU A 46 3.21 4.71 7.37
CA LEU A 46 3.84 3.63 6.60
C LEU A 46 4.91 4.21 5.68
N GLU A 47 6.13 3.66 5.72
CA GLU A 47 7.26 4.18 4.95
C GLU A 47 7.66 3.22 3.82
N ASN A 48 7.75 1.92 4.12
CA ASN A 48 8.11 0.90 3.16
C ASN A 48 7.39 -0.43 3.45
N VAL A 49 7.35 -1.29 2.45
CA VAL A 49 6.74 -2.62 2.51
C VAL A 49 7.60 -3.60 1.75
N GLU A 50 8.05 -4.63 2.45
CA GLU A 50 8.77 -5.76 1.86
C GLU A 50 8.00 -7.05 2.08
N ALA A 51 8.22 -8.05 1.21
CA ALA A 51 7.69 -9.38 1.44
C ALA A 51 8.64 -10.49 1.00
N ASN A 52 8.76 -11.51 1.85
CA ASN A 52 9.30 -12.81 1.49
C ASN A 52 8.15 -13.62 0.86
N LEU A 53 8.12 -13.75 -0.46
CA LEU A 53 7.01 -14.40 -1.15
C LEU A 53 7.07 -15.92 -1.01
N ARG A 54 5.98 -16.54 -0.55
CA ARG A 54 5.79 -18.01 -0.47
C ARG A 54 6.97 -18.75 0.20
N GLY A 55 7.44 -18.24 1.33
CA GLY A 55 8.57 -18.81 2.06
C GLY A 55 9.95 -18.54 1.46
N SER A 56 10.05 -17.69 0.41
CA SER A 56 11.34 -17.25 -0.15
C SER A 56 12.22 -16.62 0.93
N GLY A 57 13.49 -17.06 1.02
CA GLY A 57 14.48 -16.42 1.90
C GLY A 57 14.86 -15.00 1.47
N THR A 58 14.63 -14.66 0.21
CA THR A 58 14.90 -13.32 -0.34
C THR A 58 13.65 -12.44 -0.22
N ALA A 59 13.81 -11.27 0.39
CA ALA A 59 12.78 -10.25 0.46
C ALA A 59 12.64 -9.52 -0.88
N THR A 60 11.40 -9.26 -1.29
CA THR A 60 11.05 -8.39 -2.41
C THR A 60 10.47 -7.10 -1.87
N SER A 61 11.09 -5.97 -2.15
CA SER A 61 10.54 -4.66 -1.79
C SER A 61 9.38 -4.32 -2.75
N PHE A 62 8.20 -4.01 -2.20
CA PHE A 62 7.03 -3.59 -2.97
C PHE A 62 6.86 -2.06 -2.94
N VAL A 63 7.15 -1.46 -1.79
CA VAL A 63 7.20 -0.01 -1.58
C VAL A 63 8.53 0.29 -0.90
N THR A 64 9.29 1.23 -1.45
CA THR A 64 10.61 1.61 -0.92
C THR A 64 10.60 2.92 -0.15
N ASN A 65 9.62 3.79 -0.39
CA ASN A 65 9.48 5.09 0.28
C ASN A 65 8.06 5.65 0.13
N ILE A 66 7.56 6.35 1.15
CA ILE A 66 6.34 7.16 1.06
C ILE A 66 6.57 8.51 1.74
N ASP A 67 6.48 9.59 0.98
CA ASP A 67 6.56 10.95 1.52
C ASP A 67 5.15 11.47 1.82
N TYR A 68 5.00 12.21 2.93
CA TYR A 68 3.72 12.74 3.40
C TYR A 68 3.78 14.24 3.67
N ASN A 69 2.69 14.94 3.37
CA ASN A 69 2.53 16.34 3.75
C ASN A 69 2.18 16.47 5.26
N ALA A 70 2.15 17.72 5.75
CA ALA A 70 1.83 18.03 7.15
C ALA A 70 0.43 17.56 7.61
N ARG A 71 -0.47 17.19 6.69
CA ARG A 71 -1.80 16.64 6.99
C ARG A 71 -1.83 15.10 6.94
N GLY A 72 -0.68 14.45 6.74
CA GLY A 72 -0.59 13.00 6.58
C GLY A 72 -1.11 12.48 5.23
N GLN A 73 -1.30 13.35 4.23
CA GLN A 73 -1.62 12.92 2.87
C GLN A 73 -0.32 12.56 2.14
N ARG A 74 -0.33 11.50 1.34
CA ARG A 74 0.85 11.09 0.56
C ARG A 74 1.18 12.17 -0.47
N GLU A 75 2.41 12.65 -0.51
CA GLU A 75 2.92 13.49 -1.61
C GLU A 75 3.61 12.64 -2.68
N LYS A 76 4.22 11.53 -2.27
CA LYS A 76 4.94 10.62 -3.15
C LYS A 76 4.94 9.19 -2.62
N ILE A 77 4.90 8.22 -3.53
CA ILE A 77 5.16 6.80 -3.25
C ILE A 77 6.12 6.26 -4.30
N VAL A 78 7.12 5.49 -3.87
CA VAL A 78 8.08 4.80 -4.74
C VAL A 78 7.88 3.29 -4.60
N TYR A 79 7.68 2.63 -5.73
CA TYR A 79 7.45 1.19 -5.80
C TYR A 79 8.75 0.45 -6.11
N GLY A 80 8.87 -0.78 -5.63
CA GLY A 80 10.05 -1.63 -5.88
C GLY A 80 10.25 -2.00 -7.35
N ASN A 81 9.24 -1.83 -8.20
CA ASN A 81 9.36 -1.98 -9.66
C ASN A 81 9.96 -0.75 -10.37
N GLY A 82 10.41 0.27 -9.63
CA GLY A 82 11.01 1.50 -10.15
C GLY A 82 10.02 2.54 -10.67
N SER A 83 8.71 2.30 -10.55
CA SER A 83 7.70 3.34 -10.75
C SER A 83 7.54 4.20 -9.49
N GLN A 84 7.10 5.44 -9.67
CA GLN A 84 6.74 6.34 -8.59
C GLN A 84 5.46 7.07 -8.94
N THR A 85 4.64 7.38 -7.93
CA THR A 85 3.46 8.23 -8.07
C THR A 85 3.63 9.48 -7.22
N LYS A 86 3.35 10.65 -7.80
CA LYS A 86 3.28 11.93 -7.10
C LYS A 86 1.83 12.40 -7.02
N TYR A 87 1.47 12.97 -5.88
CA TYR A 87 0.15 13.50 -5.58
C TYR A 87 0.26 15.01 -5.41
N THR A 88 -0.54 15.77 -6.16
CA THR A 88 -0.64 17.22 -6.01
C THR A 88 -2.00 17.56 -5.42
N TYR A 89 -2.01 18.41 -4.39
CA TYR A 89 -3.23 18.84 -3.72
C TYR A 89 -3.47 20.33 -3.94
N ASP A 90 -4.73 20.71 -4.01
CA ASP A 90 -5.13 22.12 -3.90
C ASP A 90 -4.81 22.62 -2.49
N PRO A 91 -4.10 23.76 -2.34
CA PRO A 91 -3.60 24.21 -1.05
C PRO A 91 -4.69 24.72 -0.10
N ASN A 92 -5.87 25.08 -0.63
CA ASN A 92 -6.96 25.68 0.16
C ASN A 92 -7.99 24.63 0.58
N THR A 93 -8.26 23.66 -0.29
CA THR A 93 -9.29 22.62 -0.11
C THR A 93 -8.71 21.25 0.24
N PHE A 94 -7.39 21.06 0.06
CA PHE A 94 -6.66 19.81 0.30
C PHE A 94 -7.15 18.63 -0.55
N ARG A 95 -7.88 18.91 -1.63
CA ARG A 95 -8.35 17.91 -2.61
C ARG A 95 -7.23 17.56 -3.57
N LEU A 96 -7.17 16.30 -3.97
CA LEU A 96 -6.19 15.82 -4.95
C LEU A 96 -6.50 16.42 -6.32
N THR A 97 -5.60 17.22 -6.87
CA THR A 97 -5.74 17.84 -8.20
C THR A 97 -4.96 17.11 -9.27
N ARG A 98 -3.92 16.36 -8.91
CA ARG A 98 -3.16 15.55 -9.87
C ARG A 98 -2.59 14.28 -9.25
N LEU A 99 -2.67 13.19 -10.01
CA LEU A 99 -1.99 11.93 -9.75
C LEU A 99 -1.11 11.58 -10.96
N LEU A 100 0.20 11.71 -10.78
CA LEU A 100 1.18 11.46 -11.83
C LEU A 100 2.01 10.22 -11.49
N THR A 101 1.92 9.17 -12.30
CA THR A 101 2.74 7.97 -12.18
C THR A 101 3.76 7.91 -13.30
N THR A 102 5.02 7.75 -12.93
CA THR A 102 6.16 7.71 -13.86
C THR A 102 7.09 6.54 -13.59
N ARG A 103 7.90 6.15 -14.57
CA ARG A 103 9.03 5.21 -14.45
C ARG A 103 10.30 5.86 -15.00
N ASN A 104 11.45 5.22 -14.80
CA ASN A 104 12.73 5.60 -15.40
C ASN A 104 13.09 7.03 -15.02
N THR A 105 13.02 7.32 -13.71
CA THR A 105 13.29 8.66 -13.15
C THR A 105 12.43 9.78 -13.74
N GLY A 106 11.23 9.47 -14.24
CA GLY A 106 10.33 10.46 -14.82
C GLY A 106 10.33 10.50 -16.35
N ALA A 107 11.20 9.72 -17.02
CA ALA A 107 11.26 9.68 -18.48
C ALA A 107 9.97 9.12 -19.10
N ASP A 108 9.38 8.11 -18.46
CA ASP A 108 8.16 7.47 -18.93
C ASP A 108 6.98 7.92 -18.07
N ILE A 109 5.99 8.57 -18.68
CA ILE A 109 4.71 8.84 -18.05
C ILE A 109 3.80 7.63 -18.28
N LEU A 110 3.45 6.95 -17.19
CA LEU A 110 2.56 5.78 -17.22
C LEU A 110 1.10 6.17 -17.02
N GLN A 111 0.86 7.24 -16.26
CA GLN A 111 -0.46 7.79 -16.00
C GLN A 111 -0.34 9.24 -15.53
N ASP A 112 -1.22 10.12 -16.00
CA ASP A 112 -1.33 11.50 -15.55
C ASP A 112 -2.80 11.91 -15.45
N LEU A 113 -3.38 11.74 -14.26
CA LEU A 113 -4.78 12.10 -13.98
C LEU A 113 -4.82 13.50 -13.39
N ASN A 114 -5.66 14.36 -13.97
CA ASN A 114 -5.85 15.74 -13.53
C ASN A 114 -7.33 15.93 -13.17
N TYR A 115 -7.58 16.49 -11.99
CA TYR A 115 -8.92 16.67 -11.44
C TYR A 115 -9.21 18.15 -11.24
N VAL A 116 -10.37 18.57 -11.72
CA VAL A 116 -10.97 19.87 -11.41
C VAL A 116 -12.25 19.60 -10.64
N PHE A 117 -12.56 20.48 -9.69
CA PHE A 117 -13.74 20.36 -8.85
C PHE A 117 -14.61 21.60 -8.99
N ASP A 118 -15.92 21.40 -9.03
CA ASP A 118 -16.86 22.49 -8.81
C ASP A 118 -16.87 22.93 -7.32
N ALA A 119 -17.64 23.99 -7.02
CA ALA A 119 -17.75 24.53 -5.67
C ALA A 119 -18.36 23.53 -4.66
N ALA A 120 -19.20 22.60 -5.12
CA ALA A 120 -19.76 21.54 -4.29
C ALA A 120 -18.75 20.40 -4.04
N GLY A 121 -17.75 20.27 -4.90
CA GLY A 121 -16.73 19.23 -4.85
C GLY A 121 -16.97 18.02 -5.74
N ASN A 122 -17.83 18.16 -6.74
CA ASN A 122 -17.93 17.17 -7.79
C ASN A 122 -16.75 17.32 -8.75
N ILE A 123 -16.24 16.20 -9.26
CA ILE A 123 -15.24 16.20 -10.33
C ILE A 123 -15.92 16.64 -11.64
N THR A 124 -15.32 17.58 -12.36
CA THR A 124 -15.85 18.14 -13.63
C THR A 124 -14.81 18.17 -14.73
#